data_AF-A0A7V5VTM5-F1
#
_entry.id   AF-A0A7V5VTM5-F1
#
_cell.length_a   1.000
_cell.length_b   1.000
_cell.length_c   1.000
_cell.angle_alpha   90.00
_cell.angle_beta   90.00
_cell.angle_gamma   90.00
#
_symmetry.space_group_name_H-M   'P 1'
#
loop_
_entity.id
_entity.type
_entity.pdbx_description
1 polymer ?
#
loop_
_entity_poly.entity_id
_entity_poly.type
_entity_poly.pdbx_seq_one_letter_code
_entity_poly.pdbx_strand_id
1 'polypeptide(L)'
;MPRNPYALELIRLTGEPVAAPSANRSGRPSPTRAEHVLQDLDGLIAAVVDGGECEIGLESTVLHLLMEPPLIMRPGAITADELSAVLGVPVEYWRGSPTEAVPSPGVKYRHYAPNASVLLLPSWEEVRQWVQEHPEADPVVLASETPPEPFPLPVRLLQAATLYAEFRRADSEGKTHILVLYTPSVQAHPALADRLRKAATHTAEEGP
;
A
#
# COMPACT_ATOMS: atom_id res chain seq x y z
N MET A 1 -20.34 -2.11 -1.38
CA MET A 1 -20.73 -0.99 -0.48
C MET A 1 -19.63 -0.80 0.56
N PRO A 2 -19.19 0.43 0.89
CA PRO A 2 -18.15 0.62 1.91
C PRO A 2 -18.65 0.24 3.31
N ARG A 3 -17.77 -0.37 4.12
CA ARG A 3 -18.04 -0.64 5.54
C ARG A 3 -17.59 0.57 6.38
N ASN A 4 -18.26 1.70 6.23
CA ASN A 4 -17.98 2.92 6.99
C ASN A 4 -19.25 3.79 7.11
N PRO A 5 -19.70 4.14 8.34
CA PRO A 5 -20.97 4.85 8.52
C PRO A 5 -20.98 6.25 7.88
N TYR A 6 -19.85 6.98 7.90
CA TYR A 6 -19.75 8.30 7.28
C TYR A 6 -19.83 8.22 5.75
N ALA A 7 -19.16 7.23 5.15
CA ALA A 7 -19.22 7.02 3.70
C ALA A 7 -20.63 6.60 3.25
N LEU A 8 -21.29 5.73 4.03
CA LEU A 8 -22.68 5.32 3.76
C LEU A 8 -23.64 6.51 3.84
N GLU A 9 -23.50 7.34 4.87
CA GLU A 9 -24.34 8.53 5.05
C GLU A 9 -24.11 9.55 3.94
N LEU A 10 -22.85 9.75 3.51
CA LEU A 10 -22.54 10.61 2.36
C LEU A 10 -23.25 10.14 1.08
N ILE A 11 -23.15 8.84 0.75
CA ILE A 11 -23.83 8.24 -0.41
C ILE A 11 -25.36 8.36 -0.28
N ARG A 12 -25.89 8.20 0.93
CA ARG A 12 -27.33 8.35 1.18
C ARG A 12 -27.79 9.78 0.93
N LEU A 13 -26.99 10.76 1.37
CA LEU A 13 -27.28 12.19 1.21
C LEU A 13 -27.15 12.65 -0.24
N THR A 14 -26.25 12.05 -1.04
CA THR A 14 -26.12 12.38 -2.46
C THR A 14 -27.32 11.86 -3.28
N GLY A 15 -27.96 10.77 -2.84
CA GLY A 15 -29.05 10.13 -3.60
C GLY A 15 -28.58 9.45 -4.90
N GLU A 16 -27.27 9.40 -5.14
CA GLU A 16 -26.64 8.91 -6.37
C GLU A 16 -25.40 8.05 -6.06
N PRO A 17 -25.01 7.12 -6.94
CA PRO A 17 -23.74 6.41 -6.81
C PRO A 17 -22.54 7.38 -6.81
N VAL A 18 -21.61 7.18 -5.87
CA VAL A 18 -20.41 8.01 -5.75
C VAL A 18 -19.20 7.27 -6.31
N ALA A 19 -18.57 7.83 -7.34
CA ALA A 19 -17.28 7.38 -7.83
C ALA A 19 -16.16 8.02 -6.99
N ALA A 20 -15.38 7.20 -6.28
CA ALA A 20 -14.34 7.67 -5.37
C ALA A 20 -13.06 6.81 -5.50
N PRO A 21 -12.04 7.24 -6.27
CA PRO A 21 -10.70 6.70 -6.14
C PRO A 21 -10.07 7.12 -4.79
N SER A 22 -8.84 6.67 -4.51
CA SER A 22 -8.11 7.11 -3.32
C SER A 22 -7.87 8.63 -3.36
N ALA A 23 -8.07 9.31 -2.23
CA ALA A 23 -8.05 10.78 -2.12
C ALA A 23 -6.63 11.36 -1.99
N ASN A 24 -5.71 10.91 -2.84
CA ASN A 24 -4.33 11.39 -2.92
C ASN A 24 -4.05 11.99 -4.30
N ARG A 25 -2.98 12.80 -4.40
CA ARG A 25 -2.44 13.14 -5.71
C ARG A 25 -1.90 11.86 -6.37
N SER A 26 -2.20 11.69 -7.65
CA SER A 26 -1.70 10.57 -8.45
C SER A 26 -0.20 10.38 -8.25
N GLY A 27 0.26 9.16 -7.96
CA GLY A 27 1.65 8.92 -7.55
C GLY A 27 1.78 8.47 -6.11
N ARG A 28 1.20 9.26 -5.21
CA ARG A 28 1.51 9.25 -3.78
C ARG A 28 0.89 8.05 -3.06
N PRO A 29 1.41 7.67 -1.87
CA PRO A 29 0.78 6.64 -1.03
C PRO A 29 -0.69 6.99 -0.74
N SER A 30 -1.58 6.01 -0.69
CA SER A 30 -3.00 6.27 -0.44
C SER A 30 -3.21 6.93 0.95
N PRO A 31 -4.20 7.81 1.10
CA PRO A 31 -4.43 8.48 2.38
C PRO A 31 -5.19 7.57 3.33
N THR A 32 -4.67 7.41 4.54
CA THR A 32 -5.34 6.65 5.62
C THR A 32 -5.83 7.53 6.79
N ARG A 33 -5.69 8.85 6.68
CA ARG A 33 -6.07 9.87 7.67
C ARG A 33 -6.48 11.16 6.94
N ALA A 34 -7.33 11.99 7.54
CA ALA A 34 -7.73 13.27 6.96
C ALA A 34 -6.54 14.20 6.68
N GLU A 35 -5.54 14.20 7.56
CA GLU A 35 -4.28 14.93 7.38
C GLU A 35 -3.57 14.57 6.07
N HIS A 36 -3.56 13.30 5.69
CA HIS A 36 -2.96 12.84 4.43
C HIS A 36 -3.72 13.40 3.21
N VAL A 37 -5.05 13.54 3.31
CA VAL A 37 -5.88 14.12 2.26
C VAL A 37 -5.59 15.62 2.13
N LEU A 38 -5.55 16.34 3.24
CA LEU A 38 -5.26 17.78 3.25
C LEU A 38 -3.85 18.08 2.75
N GLN A 39 -2.84 17.30 3.13
CA GLN A 39 -1.48 17.42 2.59
C GLN A 39 -1.42 17.36 1.07
N ASP A 40 -2.31 16.58 0.45
CA ASP A 40 -2.32 16.34 -0.99
C ASP A 40 -3.27 17.28 -1.74
N LEU A 41 -4.41 17.62 -1.15
CA LEU A 41 -5.57 18.19 -1.84
C LEU A 41 -6.12 19.47 -1.21
N ASP A 42 -5.46 20.04 -0.19
CA ASP A 42 -5.90 21.32 0.40
C ASP A 42 -5.97 22.43 -0.67
N GLY A 43 -7.05 23.20 -0.65
CA GLY A 43 -7.39 24.18 -1.69
C GLY A 43 -7.79 23.61 -3.06
N LEU A 44 -7.76 22.29 -3.28
CA LEU A 44 -8.14 21.64 -4.54
C LEU A 44 -9.52 20.96 -4.50
N ILE A 45 -10.01 20.65 -3.30
CA ILE A 45 -11.31 19.99 -3.08
C ILE A 45 -12.21 20.85 -2.21
N ALA A 46 -13.53 20.65 -2.34
CA ALA A 46 -14.51 21.45 -1.61
C ALA A 46 -14.53 21.17 -0.10
N ALA A 47 -14.27 19.92 0.31
CA ALA A 47 -14.34 19.50 1.70
C ALA A 47 -13.60 18.19 1.95
N VAL A 48 -13.27 17.94 3.23
CA VAL A 48 -12.81 16.66 3.77
C VAL A 48 -13.72 16.27 4.93
N VAL A 49 -14.16 15.02 4.95
CA VAL A 49 -14.85 14.44 6.11
C VAL A 49 -13.81 13.70 6.95
N ASP A 50 -13.52 14.21 8.14
CA ASP A 50 -12.62 13.56 9.07
C ASP A 50 -13.36 12.47 9.87
N GLY A 51 -13.12 11.22 9.50
CA GLY A 51 -13.63 10.03 10.19
C GLY A 51 -12.58 9.32 11.04
N GLY A 52 -11.42 9.95 11.28
CA GLY A 52 -10.27 9.31 11.92
C GLY A 52 -9.45 8.43 10.97
N GLU A 53 -8.65 7.54 11.56
CA GLU A 53 -7.75 6.65 10.81
C GLU A 53 -8.50 5.47 10.17
N CYS A 54 -8.10 5.07 8.96
CA CYS A 54 -8.65 3.88 8.33
C CYS A 54 -8.20 2.60 9.05
N GLU A 55 -9.15 1.76 9.49
CA GLU A 55 -8.86 0.51 10.21
C GLU A 55 -8.03 -0.50 9.39
N ILE A 56 -8.32 -0.63 8.09
CA ILE A 56 -7.67 -1.62 7.21
C ILE A 56 -6.37 -1.09 6.59
N GLY A 57 -6.30 0.23 6.35
CA GLY A 57 -5.14 0.93 5.75
C GLY A 57 -4.80 0.62 4.29
N LEU A 58 -5.38 -0.41 3.67
CA LEU A 58 -5.21 -0.77 2.26
C LEU A 58 -6.52 -0.69 1.48
N GLU A 59 -6.42 -0.60 0.15
CA GLU A 59 -7.60 -0.59 -0.73
C GLU A 59 -8.35 -1.93 -0.74
N SER A 60 -9.60 -1.87 -1.23
CA SER A 60 -10.46 -3.04 -1.38
C SER A 60 -9.89 -4.11 -2.32
N THR A 61 -10.21 -5.36 -2.00
CA THR A 61 -10.06 -6.49 -2.91
C THR A 61 -10.96 -6.27 -4.15
N VAL A 62 -10.41 -6.48 -5.35
CA VAL A 62 -11.16 -6.40 -6.60
C VAL A 62 -11.23 -7.80 -7.23
N LEU A 63 -12.43 -8.35 -7.30
CA LEU A 63 -12.72 -9.66 -7.89
C LEU A 63 -13.34 -9.49 -9.28
N HIS A 64 -12.85 -10.26 -10.26
CA HIS A 64 -13.37 -10.33 -11.61
C HIS A 64 -14.19 -11.61 -11.79
N LEU A 65 -15.51 -11.46 -11.85
CA LEU A 65 -16.48 -12.57 -11.88
C LEU A 65 -16.80 -13.10 -13.28
N LEU A 66 -16.33 -12.44 -14.34
CA LEU A 66 -16.57 -12.90 -15.73
C LEU A 66 -15.51 -13.91 -16.21
N MET A 67 -14.52 -14.23 -15.38
CA MET A 67 -13.50 -15.24 -15.66
C MET A 67 -13.84 -16.52 -14.90
N GLU A 68 -13.42 -17.67 -15.44
CA GLU A 68 -13.62 -18.98 -14.81
C GLU A 68 -12.24 -19.67 -14.67
N PRO A 69 -11.71 -19.85 -13.45
CA PRO A 69 -12.28 -19.43 -12.17
C PRO A 69 -12.28 -17.89 -11.96
N PRO A 70 -13.09 -17.35 -11.03
CA PRO A 70 -13.03 -15.94 -10.67
C PRO A 70 -11.64 -15.50 -10.21
N LEU A 71 -11.23 -14.28 -10.59
CA LEU A 71 -9.86 -13.79 -10.37
C LEU A 71 -9.81 -12.53 -9.51
N ILE A 72 -8.98 -12.53 -8.47
CA ILE A 72 -8.62 -11.33 -7.71
C ILE A 72 -7.63 -10.51 -8.56
N MET A 73 -8.11 -9.39 -9.08
CA MET A 73 -7.33 -8.43 -9.89
C MET A 73 -6.51 -7.49 -9.01
N ARG A 74 -7.01 -7.18 -7.81
CA ARG A 74 -6.29 -6.40 -6.81
C ARG A 74 -6.46 -7.06 -5.44
N PRO A 75 -5.37 -7.54 -4.82
CA PRO A 75 -5.43 -8.04 -3.46
C PRO A 75 -5.75 -6.91 -2.47
N GLY A 76 -6.60 -7.21 -1.50
CA GLY A 76 -7.00 -6.34 -0.40
C GLY A 76 -7.29 -7.16 0.86
N ALA A 77 -8.15 -6.67 1.76
CA ALA A 77 -8.43 -7.33 3.03
C ALA A 77 -9.21 -8.64 2.91
N ILE A 78 -10.02 -8.81 1.85
CA ILE A 78 -10.77 -10.04 1.62
C ILE A 78 -9.89 -10.99 0.80
N THR A 79 -9.67 -12.18 1.32
CA THR A 79 -8.76 -13.20 0.76
C THR A 79 -9.44 -14.10 -0.28
N ALA A 80 -8.63 -14.78 -1.09
CA ALA A 80 -9.10 -15.83 -2.01
C ALA A 80 -9.85 -16.95 -1.29
N ASP A 81 -9.39 -17.36 -0.10
CA ASP A 81 -10.00 -18.44 0.67
C ASP A 81 -11.40 -18.04 1.16
N GLU A 82 -11.56 -16.81 1.67
CA GLU A 82 -12.86 -16.27 2.09
C GLU A 82 -13.83 -16.17 0.90
N LEU A 83 -13.37 -15.71 -0.26
CA LEU A 83 -14.20 -15.65 -1.46
C LEU A 83 -14.57 -17.04 -1.98
N SER A 84 -13.62 -17.98 -1.99
CA SER A 84 -13.86 -19.36 -2.44
C SER A 84 -14.89 -20.06 -1.56
N ALA A 85 -14.81 -19.86 -0.24
CA ALA A 85 -15.76 -20.44 0.71
C ALA A 85 -17.21 -19.95 0.48
N VAL A 86 -17.38 -18.69 0.08
CA VAL A 86 -18.70 -18.12 -0.21
C VAL A 86 -19.21 -18.50 -1.60
N LEU A 87 -18.34 -18.52 -2.61
CA LEU A 87 -18.71 -18.78 -4.00
C LEU A 87 -18.87 -20.29 -4.31
N GLY A 88 -18.28 -21.16 -3.50
CA GLY A 88 -18.30 -22.61 -3.73
C GLY A 88 -17.42 -23.08 -4.90
N VAL A 89 -16.61 -22.19 -5.46
CA VAL A 89 -15.64 -22.46 -6.52
C VAL A 89 -14.27 -21.87 -6.14
N PRO A 90 -13.15 -22.41 -6.65
CA PRO A 90 -11.84 -21.80 -6.42
C PRO A 90 -11.80 -20.36 -6.92
N VAL A 91 -11.19 -19.47 -6.13
CA VAL A 91 -10.84 -18.10 -6.52
C VAL A 91 -9.32 -18.00 -6.55
N GLU A 92 -8.78 -17.44 -7.62
CA GLU A 92 -7.33 -17.30 -7.79
C GLU A 92 -6.89 -15.85 -7.82
N TYR A 93 -5.62 -15.59 -7.49
CA TYR A 93 -5.02 -14.27 -7.72
C TYR A 93 -4.56 -14.16 -9.17
N TRP A 94 -4.83 -13.03 -9.80
CA TRP A 94 -4.29 -12.71 -11.12
C TRP A 94 -2.75 -12.72 -11.08
N ARG A 95 -2.12 -13.46 -11.99
CA ARG A 95 -0.64 -13.60 -12.10
C ARG A 95 -0.05 -12.94 -13.35
N GLY A 96 -0.86 -12.28 -14.17
CA GLY A 96 -0.43 -11.68 -15.45
C GLY A 96 0.46 -10.44 -15.26
N SER A 97 1.21 -10.10 -16.31
CA SER A 97 2.07 -8.90 -16.36
C SER A 97 1.22 -7.61 -16.32
N PRO A 98 1.69 -6.50 -15.72
CA PRO A 98 1.05 -5.18 -15.80
C PRO A 98 0.73 -4.72 -17.23
N THR A 99 1.43 -5.27 -18.22
CA THR A 99 1.29 -4.94 -19.65
C THR A 99 0.19 -5.70 -20.38
N GLU A 100 -0.35 -6.78 -19.81
CA GLU A 100 -1.48 -7.50 -20.39
C GLU A 100 -2.77 -6.84 -19.93
N ALA A 101 -3.44 -6.18 -20.87
CA ALA A 101 -4.54 -5.27 -20.66
C ALA A 101 -5.62 -5.81 -19.70
N VAL A 102 -5.67 -5.19 -18.53
CA VAL A 102 -6.90 -5.06 -17.74
C VAL A 102 -7.14 -3.54 -17.65
N PRO A 103 -8.28 -3.01 -18.12
CA PRO A 103 -8.58 -1.59 -18.02
C PRO A 103 -8.95 -1.27 -16.57
N SER A 104 -7.92 -1.19 -15.71
CA SER A 104 -8.02 -0.65 -14.37
C SER A 104 -7.09 0.56 -14.29
N PRO A 105 -7.53 1.69 -13.69
CA PRO A 105 -6.68 2.87 -13.57
C PRO A 105 -5.37 2.52 -12.87
N GLY A 106 -4.24 2.70 -13.57
CA GLY A 106 -2.93 2.69 -12.93
C GLY A 106 -1.77 1.93 -13.60
N VAL A 107 -1.70 1.93 -14.93
CA VAL A 107 -0.67 1.18 -15.67
C VAL A 107 0.54 2.07 -16.07
N LYS A 108 0.53 3.37 -15.72
CA LYS A 108 1.52 4.34 -16.25
C LYS A 108 2.13 5.29 -15.22
N TYR A 109 1.79 5.19 -13.94
CA TYR A 109 2.19 6.18 -12.94
C TYR A 109 2.77 5.51 -11.69
N ARG A 110 3.55 6.25 -10.90
CA ARG A 110 3.96 5.83 -9.55
C ARG A 110 2.71 5.34 -8.80
N HIS A 111 2.63 4.06 -8.43
CA HIS A 111 1.49 3.56 -7.67
C HIS A 111 1.93 3.23 -6.26
N TYR A 112 1.45 4.06 -5.33
CA TYR A 112 1.64 3.89 -3.89
C TYR A 112 3.06 4.13 -3.39
N ALA A 113 3.93 4.69 -4.23
CA ALA A 113 5.32 4.93 -3.89
C ALA A 113 5.48 6.23 -3.11
N PRO A 114 6.18 6.22 -1.96
CA PRO A 114 6.68 7.45 -1.35
C PRO A 114 7.70 8.13 -2.27
N ASN A 115 8.10 9.36 -1.92
CA ASN A 115 9.25 9.99 -2.57
C ASN A 115 10.55 9.27 -2.20
N ALA A 116 10.62 8.73 -0.99
CA ALA A 116 11.74 7.89 -0.55
C ALA A 116 11.84 6.58 -1.35
N SER A 117 13.07 6.18 -1.66
CA SER A 117 13.40 4.91 -2.32
C SER A 117 13.04 3.73 -1.43
N VAL A 118 12.11 2.88 -1.87
CA VAL A 118 11.72 1.67 -1.13
C VAL A 118 12.58 0.49 -1.59
N LEU A 119 13.24 -0.16 -0.63
CA LEU A 119 14.07 -1.34 -0.84
C LEU A 119 13.51 -2.52 -0.07
N LEU A 120 13.33 -3.65 -0.76
CA LEU A 120 12.85 -4.90 -0.15
C LEU A 120 14.04 -5.80 0.13
N LEU A 121 14.36 -6.03 1.40
CA LEU A 121 15.51 -6.82 1.84
C LEU A 121 15.01 -8.06 2.60
N PRO A 122 15.38 -9.28 2.22
CA PRO A 122 14.78 -10.51 2.72
C PRO A 122 15.24 -10.89 4.14
N SER A 123 16.31 -10.28 4.66
CA SER A 123 16.91 -10.62 5.96
C SER A 123 17.51 -9.41 6.68
N TRP A 124 17.65 -9.51 8.00
CA TRP A 124 18.35 -8.49 8.80
C TRP A 124 19.84 -8.35 8.43
N GLU A 125 20.46 -9.43 7.93
CA GLU A 125 21.84 -9.40 7.44
C GLU A 125 21.96 -8.45 6.25
N GLU A 126 21.07 -8.56 5.27
CA GLU A 126 21.05 -7.67 4.11
C GLU A 126 20.68 -6.22 4.47
N VAL A 127 19.79 -6.02 5.44
CA VAL A 127 19.52 -4.67 5.98
C VAL A 127 20.78 -4.07 6.60
N ARG A 128 21.54 -4.84 7.40
CA ARG A 128 22.81 -4.38 7.99
C ARG A 128 23.85 -4.09 6.91
N GLN A 129 23.99 -4.98 5.95
CA GLN A 129 24.91 -4.81 4.83
C GLN A 129 24.63 -3.51 4.08
N TRP A 130 23.36 -3.24 3.72
CA TRP A 130 22.98 -2.02 3.03
C TRP A 130 23.34 -0.76 3.83
N VAL A 131 23.07 -0.76 5.14
CA VAL A 131 23.40 0.37 6.04
C VAL A 131 24.92 0.58 6.15
N GLN A 132 25.71 -0.49 6.17
CA GLN A 132 27.18 -0.41 6.20
C GLN A 132 27.75 0.11 4.88
N GLU A 133 27.16 -0.26 3.75
CA GLU A 133 27.55 0.22 2.42
C GLU A 133 27.15 1.68 2.17
N HIS A 134 26.13 2.17 2.88
CA HIS A 134 25.59 3.53 2.74
C HIS A 134 25.61 4.30 4.08
N PRO A 135 26.79 4.56 4.68
CA PRO A 135 26.90 5.15 6.01
C PRO A 135 26.37 6.58 6.11
N GLU A 136 26.32 7.31 4.99
CA GLU A 136 25.77 8.67 4.90
C GLU A 136 24.25 8.68 4.66
N ALA A 137 23.65 7.51 4.41
CA ALA A 137 22.19 7.42 4.28
C ALA A 137 21.54 7.46 5.67
N ASP A 138 20.43 8.19 5.76
CA ASP A 138 19.55 8.21 6.94
C ASP A 138 18.23 7.50 6.61
N PRO A 139 18.20 6.15 6.52
CA PRO A 139 16.99 5.45 6.16
C PRO A 139 16.11 5.20 7.39
N VAL A 140 14.88 4.77 7.14
CA VAL A 140 14.03 4.14 8.16
C VAL A 140 13.81 2.67 7.83
N VAL A 141 13.79 1.80 8.85
CA VAL A 141 13.50 0.38 8.67
C VAL A 141 12.05 0.09 9.02
N LEU A 142 11.33 -0.59 8.12
CA LEU A 142 10.00 -1.17 8.39
C LEU A 142 10.14 -2.70 8.51
N ALA A 143 9.78 -3.25 9.66
CA ALA A 143 9.89 -4.69 9.91
C ALA A 143 8.69 -5.24 10.70
N SER A 144 8.28 -6.47 10.39
CA SER A 144 7.23 -7.19 11.12
C SER A 144 7.75 -7.95 12.35
N GLU A 145 9.07 -7.95 12.55
CA GLU A 145 9.76 -8.64 13.64
C GLU A 145 10.85 -7.73 14.20
N THR A 146 11.28 -8.01 15.42
CA THR A 146 12.37 -7.27 16.08
C THR A 146 13.73 -7.71 15.55
N PRO A 147 14.71 -6.81 15.45
CA PRO A 147 16.06 -7.20 15.09
C PRO A 147 16.64 -8.16 16.13
N PRO A 148 17.41 -9.18 15.72
CA PRO A 148 17.97 -10.18 16.63
C PRO A 148 19.03 -9.61 17.59
N GLU A 149 19.62 -8.47 17.22
CA GLU A 149 20.61 -7.72 17.98
C GLU A 149 20.29 -6.23 17.89
N PRO A 150 20.80 -5.39 18.81
CA PRO A 150 20.64 -3.94 18.71
C PRO A 150 20.90 -3.41 17.30
N PHE A 151 19.98 -2.57 16.82
CA PHE A 151 20.02 -1.99 15.49
C PHE A 151 20.22 -0.47 15.60
N PRO A 152 21.15 0.12 14.85
CA PRO A 152 21.56 1.52 15.04
C PRO A 152 20.54 2.55 14.53
N LEU A 153 19.49 2.11 13.82
CA LEU A 153 18.50 2.96 13.18
C LEU A 153 17.10 2.70 13.73
N PRO A 154 16.17 3.67 13.59
CA PRO A 154 14.78 3.47 13.97
C PRO A 154 14.15 2.32 13.17
N VAL A 155 13.69 1.31 13.90
CA VAL A 155 12.86 0.22 13.36
C VAL A 155 11.41 0.50 13.71
N ARG A 156 10.55 0.61 12.70
CA ARG A 156 9.11 0.78 12.85
C ARG A 156 8.37 -0.47 12.44
N LEU A 157 7.21 -0.66 13.04
CA LEU A 157 6.40 -1.84 12.79
C LEU A 157 5.79 -1.79 11.39
N LEU A 158 6.06 -2.82 10.60
CA LEU A 158 5.42 -3.04 9.30
C LEU A 158 4.06 -3.70 9.50
N GLN A 159 2.98 -2.98 9.20
CA GLN A 159 1.62 -3.53 9.17
C GLN A 159 0.87 -3.04 7.94
N ALA A 160 -0.05 -3.86 7.42
CA ALA A 160 -0.93 -3.47 6.33
C ALA A 160 -1.72 -2.20 6.66
N ALA A 161 -2.23 -2.08 7.89
CA ALA A 161 -3.02 -0.94 8.36
C ALA A 161 -2.26 0.39 8.37
N THR A 162 -0.95 0.35 8.58
CA THR A 162 -0.12 1.56 8.78
C THR A 162 0.86 1.82 7.64
N LEU A 163 0.97 0.92 6.66
CA LEU A 163 1.96 0.99 5.57
C LEU A 163 2.05 2.38 4.92
N TYR A 164 0.91 2.91 4.47
CA TYR A 164 0.90 4.21 3.79
C TYR A 164 1.14 5.39 4.72
N ALA A 165 0.73 5.27 5.99
CA ALA A 165 1.05 6.28 7.00
C ALA A 165 2.56 6.32 7.25
N GLU A 166 3.22 5.16 7.33
CA GLU A 166 4.68 5.08 7.49
C GLU A 166 5.45 5.57 6.26
N PHE A 167 4.95 5.29 5.05
CA PHE A 167 5.51 5.87 3.82
C PHE A 167 5.42 7.41 3.81
N ARG A 168 4.25 7.95 4.15
CA ARG A 168 4.06 9.41 4.23
C ARG A 168 4.89 10.04 5.35
N ARG A 169 5.04 9.34 6.47
CA ARG A 169 5.87 9.77 7.59
C ARG A 169 7.35 9.79 7.22
N ALA A 170 7.83 8.79 6.49
CA ALA A 170 9.21 8.79 5.99
C ALA A 170 9.47 10.00 5.07
N ASP A 171 8.52 10.29 4.16
CA ASP A 171 8.60 11.48 3.29
C ASP A 171 8.60 12.79 4.09
N SER A 172 7.74 12.93 5.11
CA SER A 172 7.66 14.16 5.91
C SER A 172 8.87 14.36 6.83
N GLU A 173 9.52 13.28 7.24
CA GLU A 173 10.79 13.29 7.97
C GLU A 173 12.01 13.48 7.05
N GLY A 174 11.81 13.61 5.73
CA GLY A 174 12.89 13.83 4.77
C GLY A 174 13.76 12.60 4.52
N LYS A 175 13.27 11.39 4.82
CA LYS A 175 14.00 10.15 4.55
C LYS A 175 14.16 9.95 3.05
N THR A 176 15.37 9.58 2.62
CA THR A 176 15.65 9.27 1.21
C THR A 176 15.43 7.79 0.90
N HIS A 177 15.46 6.93 1.92
CA HIS A 177 15.36 5.48 1.78
C HIS A 177 14.47 4.87 2.86
N ILE A 178 13.66 3.89 2.46
CA ILE A 178 12.84 3.05 3.34
C ILE A 178 13.29 1.60 3.10
N LEU A 179 13.91 1.00 4.10
CA LEU A 179 14.33 -0.40 4.08
C LEU A 179 13.20 -1.25 4.65
N VAL A 180 12.63 -2.14 3.84
CA VAL A 180 11.56 -3.02 4.27
C VAL A 180 12.11 -4.42 4.42
N LEU A 181 12.01 -4.98 5.64
CA LEU A 181 12.33 -6.37 5.89
C LEU A 181 11.24 -7.27 5.26
N TYR A 182 11.54 -7.84 4.11
CA TYR A 182 10.61 -8.54 3.22
C TYR A 182 10.70 -10.06 3.38
N THR A 183 10.43 -10.54 4.60
CA THR A 183 10.49 -11.95 4.98
C THR A 183 9.42 -12.81 4.27
N PRO A 184 9.53 -14.15 4.31
CA PRO A 184 8.48 -15.04 3.80
C PRO A 184 7.09 -14.80 4.40
N SER A 185 6.99 -14.38 5.67
CA SER A 185 5.70 -14.07 6.29
C SER A 185 5.06 -12.81 5.73
N VAL A 186 5.87 -11.79 5.41
CA VAL A 186 5.39 -10.58 4.70
C VAL A 186 4.96 -10.93 3.27
N GLN A 187 5.74 -11.75 2.57
CA GLN A 187 5.42 -12.23 1.22
C GLN A 187 4.12 -13.04 1.18
N ALA A 188 3.83 -13.80 2.24
CA ALA A 188 2.61 -14.59 2.38
C ALA A 188 1.34 -13.73 2.55
N HIS A 189 1.47 -12.44 2.87
CA HIS A 189 0.34 -11.50 2.95
C HIS A 189 0.12 -10.83 1.58
N PRO A 190 -0.87 -11.25 0.76
CA PRO A 190 -0.92 -10.89 -0.67
C PRO A 190 -1.12 -9.39 -0.91
N ALA A 191 -1.97 -8.73 -0.11
CA ALA A 191 -2.21 -7.29 -0.22
C ALA A 191 -0.97 -6.45 0.16
N LEU A 192 -0.35 -6.72 1.31
CA LEU A 192 0.87 -6.05 1.73
C LEU A 192 2.01 -6.25 0.73
N ALA A 193 2.24 -7.50 0.31
CA ALA A 193 3.28 -7.85 -0.66
C ALA A 193 3.06 -7.19 -2.04
N ASP A 194 1.82 -7.05 -2.49
CA ASP A 194 1.49 -6.33 -3.74
C ASP A 194 1.87 -4.85 -3.65
N ARG A 195 1.50 -4.17 -2.55
CA ARG A 195 1.81 -2.74 -2.37
C ARG A 195 3.30 -2.48 -2.20
N LEU A 196 3.99 -3.33 -1.45
CA LEU A 196 5.44 -3.24 -1.26
C LEU A 196 6.20 -3.41 -2.59
N ARG A 197 5.83 -4.41 -3.40
CA ARG A 197 6.46 -4.62 -4.72
C ARG A 197 6.23 -3.42 -5.66
N LYS A 198 5.01 -2.90 -5.72
CA LYS A 198 4.69 -1.70 -6.54
C LYS A 198 5.44 -0.46 -6.09
N ALA A 199 5.58 -0.26 -4.78
CA ALA A 199 6.36 0.85 -4.24
C ALA A 199 7.86 0.71 -4.58
N ALA A 200 8.41 -0.51 -4.51
CA ALA A 200 9.83 -0.78 -4.75
C ALA A 200 10.23 -0.74 -6.24
N THR A 201 9.34 -1.11 -7.17
CA THR A 201 9.65 -1.09 -8.63
C THR A 201 9.98 0.30 -9.16
N HIS A 202 9.50 1.36 -8.51
CA HIS A 202 9.79 2.74 -8.93
C HIS A 202 11.17 3.25 -8.49
N THR A 203 11.81 2.60 -7.51
CA THR A 203 13.17 2.94 -7.08
C THR A 203 14.21 2.59 -8.14
N ALA A 204 13.97 1.58 -8.97
CA ALA A 204 14.92 1.06 -9.94
C ALA A 204 15.00 1.89 -11.25
N GLU A 205 14.02 2.76 -11.52
CA GLU A 205 13.97 3.58 -12.74
C GLU A 205 14.61 4.97 -12.58
N GLU A 206 14.97 5.37 -11.35
CA GLU A 206 15.68 6.62 -11.04
C GLU A 206 17.15 6.35 -10.66
N GLY A 207 17.83 5.49 -11.42
CA GLY A 207 19.30 5.44 -11.43
C GLY A 207 19.89 6.69 -12.11
N PRO A 208 21.08 7.16 -11.69
CA PRO A 208 21.69 8.42 -12.13
C PRO A 208 21.92 8.52 -13.65
#